data_AF-A0A8T1SHE6-F1
#
_entry.id   AF-A0A8T1SHE6-F1
#
_cell.length_a   1.000
_cell.length_b   1.000
_cell.length_c   1.000
_cell.angle_alpha   90.00
_cell.angle_beta   90.00
_cell.angle_gamma   90.00
#
_symmetry.space_group_name_H-M   'P 1'
#
loop_
_entity.id
_entity.type
_entity.pdbx_description
1 polymer ?
#
loop_
_entity_poly.entity_id
_entity_poly.type
_entity_poly.pdbx_seq_one_letter_code
_entity_poly.pdbx_strand_id
1 'polypeptide(L)'
;MLRRLQTLLQRKFKILLFFLLLLALLMHMALDLALPAAPSSCSCTPKAANPLGLLPSGPLVSVQKKLSLRILQDFSGSNGSLEKASLPVSGSLPAGGGSKTVLRDGDFKHRWAGVKSAWTGRSKMAALFEHPLYKIPIPELVKKDKLFSVNPKEKFTLKNSGSDEWVSSSKAKMVLPTGETPYDTYPTWLRFHIGINRYELYSRQDPITPTLLEELATQKIIGSVQKPGGTQLKLIMTFPNFGEALFKPMKQTRDQETSADFFYFSDFERHNAEIAAFHLDRILDFRRIPPVSGRLVNITKEVRDITTDKKLARTFFISPASNVCFFGECSYYCSTEHALCGKPDQLEGSMAALLPDKELAKRHSWRSPWRRSYHKSKKAEWELNQNYCAQVRKTPPYDSGSRLLDLIDMTVLDFLMGNMDRHHYETFEKFGNDTFLLHLDNGRGFGRHSHDEMSILAPLQQCCSIKKSTFLRLQLLATEPYRLSDVMRESLASDHLSPVLSEPHLEALDRRLQRVLDMVRVCMAKGGQKEVLVDDMGKLRKGIWQHQETRSKQA
;
A
#
# COMPACT_ATOMS: atom_id res chain seq x y z
N MET A 1 -1.74 53.37 33.80
CA MET A 1 -1.68 52.39 34.90
C MET A 1 -2.20 50.99 34.55
N LEU A 2 -3.28 50.82 33.75
CA LEU A 2 -3.94 49.52 33.51
C LEU A 2 -3.02 48.31 33.19
N ARG A 3 -2.02 48.45 32.30
CA ARG A 3 -1.14 47.31 31.92
C ARG A 3 -0.40 46.68 33.11
N ARG A 4 0.00 47.44 34.14
CA ARG A 4 0.66 46.87 35.35
C ARG A 4 -0.31 46.06 36.21
N LEU A 5 -1.58 46.47 36.27
CA LEU A 5 -2.61 45.78 37.06
C LEU A 5 -2.91 44.39 36.47
N GLN A 6 -3.02 44.30 35.14
CA GLN A 6 -3.21 43.04 34.42
C GLN A 6 -2.07 42.03 34.66
N THR A 7 -0.81 42.49 34.62
CA THR A 7 0.35 41.61 34.89
C THR A 7 0.41 41.13 36.35
N LEU A 8 -0.02 41.96 37.31
CA LEU A 8 -0.11 41.57 38.73
C LEU A 8 -1.21 40.53 38.95
N LEU A 9 -2.37 40.70 38.31
CA LEU A 9 -3.49 39.75 38.43
C LEU A 9 -3.12 38.38 37.85
N GLN A 10 -2.51 38.34 36.65
CA GLN A 10 -2.03 37.10 36.05
C GLN A 10 -0.94 36.42 36.89
N ARG A 11 -0.02 37.18 37.51
CA ARG A 11 1.02 36.62 38.37
C ARG A 11 0.43 36.02 39.65
N LYS A 12 -0.54 36.68 40.29
CA LYS A 12 -1.28 36.13 41.44
C LYS A 12 -2.07 34.87 41.08
N PHE A 13 -2.76 34.86 39.92
CA PHE A 13 -3.49 33.68 39.45
C PHE A 13 -2.57 32.48 39.19
N LYS A 14 -1.40 32.68 38.56
CA LYS A 14 -0.41 31.62 38.35
C LYS A 14 0.15 31.06 39.66
N ILE A 15 0.39 31.91 40.66
CA ILE A 15 0.84 31.48 42.00
C ILE A 15 -0.26 30.65 42.68
N LEU A 16 -1.52 31.09 42.63
CA LEU A 16 -2.64 30.35 43.21
C LEU A 16 -2.83 28.96 42.55
N LEU A 17 -2.74 28.89 41.22
CA LEU A 17 -2.81 27.64 40.47
C LEU A 17 -1.66 26.68 40.83
N PHE A 18 -0.45 27.21 41.03
CA PHE A 18 0.71 26.42 41.46
C PHE A 18 0.51 25.85 42.88
N PHE A 19 0.00 26.64 43.82
CA PHE A 19 -0.32 26.15 45.17
C PHE A 19 -1.40 25.07 45.17
N LEU A 20 -2.44 25.19 44.33
CA LEU A 20 -3.49 24.17 44.18
C LEU A 20 -2.94 22.85 43.64
N LEU A 21 -2.05 22.91 42.63
CA LEU A 21 -1.37 21.72 42.10
C LEU A 21 -0.45 21.06 43.15
N LEU A 22 0.26 21.86 43.95
CA LEU A 22 1.10 21.35 45.04
C LEU A 22 0.27 20.66 46.12
N LEU A 23 -0.89 21.23 46.49
CA LEU A 23 -1.82 20.62 47.45
C LEU A 23 -2.38 19.29 46.94
N ALA A 24 -2.77 19.23 45.65
CA ALA A 24 -3.26 18.00 45.04
C ALA A 24 -2.19 16.89 45.02
N LEU A 25 -0.93 17.24 44.74
CA LEU A 25 0.19 16.30 44.80
C LEU A 25 0.42 15.76 46.22
N LEU A 26 0.38 16.64 47.23
CA LEU A 26 0.53 16.24 48.65
C LEU A 26 -0.62 15.34 49.11
N MET A 27 -1.86 15.60 48.67
CA MET A 27 -3.01 14.75 48.96
C MET A 27 -2.89 13.36 48.32
N HIS A 28 -2.37 13.26 47.09
CA HIS A 28 -2.10 11.97 46.45
C HIS A 28 -1.02 11.18 47.19
N MET A 29 0.11 11.82 47.52
CA MET A 29 1.17 11.19 48.31
C MET A 29 0.65 10.70 49.68
N ALA A 30 -0.20 11.48 50.35
CA ALA A 30 -0.80 11.09 51.62
C ALA A 30 -1.77 9.89 51.48
N LEU A 31 -2.51 9.78 50.38
CA LEU A 31 -3.35 8.60 50.10
C LEU A 31 -2.52 7.34 49.86
N ASP A 32 -1.44 7.45 49.07
CA ASP A 32 -0.56 6.31 48.76
C ASP A 32 0.22 5.82 49.99
N LEU A 33 0.53 6.71 50.94
CA LEU A 33 1.14 6.38 52.24
C LEU A 33 0.14 5.82 53.27
N ALA A 34 -1.17 6.05 53.11
CA ALA A 34 -2.21 5.64 54.05
C ALA A 34 -2.83 4.26 53.74
N LEU A 35 -2.51 3.65 52.59
CA LEU A 35 -3.05 2.36 52.16
C LEU A 35 -1.96 1.26 52.19
N PRO A 36 -1.99 0.32 53.16
CA PRO A 36 -1.07 -0.80 53.18
C PRO A 36 -1.29 -1.72 51.98
N ALA A 37 -0.25 -1.95 51.18
CA ALA A 37 -0.30 -2.98 50.14
C ALA A 37 -0.41 -4.37 50.78
N ALA A 38 -1.49 -5.10 50.46
CA ALA A 38 -1.70 -6.46 50.97
C ALA A 38 -0.65 -7.43 50.38
N PRO A 39 -0.06 -8.33 51.18
CA PRO A 39 0.96 -9.26 50.70
C PRO A 39 0.35 -10.38 49.86
N SER A 40 0.92 -10.63 48.67
CA SER A 40 0.59 -11.78 47.83
C SER A 40 1.49 -12.98 48.19
N SER A 41 0.95 -13.95 48.92
CA SER A 41 1.62 -15.22 49.18
C SER A 41 1.24 -16.28 48.13
N CYS A 42 2.24 -16.78 47.41
CA CYS A 42 2.12 -18.01 46.61
C CYS A 42 2.50 -19.23 47.47
N SER A 43 1.60 -20.20 47.56
CA SER A 43 1.89 -21.57 48.03
C SER A 43 1.12 -22.57 47.16
N CYS A 44 1.72 -23.71 46.84
CA CYS A 44 1.17 -24.73 45.95
C CYS A 44 0.85 -26.06 46.68
N THR A 45 0.14 -26.95 45.97
CA THR A 45 -0.11 -28.39 46.25
C THR A 45 -1.26 -28.74 47.23
N PRO A 46 -1.82 -29.98 47.20
CA PRO A 46 -2.48 -30.59 46.04
C PRO A 46 -3.87 -31.25 46.35
N LYS A 47 -4.45 -31.93 45.35
CA LYS A 47 -5.81 -32.54 45.30
C LYS A 47 -6.20 -33.52 46.44
N ALA A 48 -7.48 -33.50 46.82
CA ALA A 48 -8.29 -34.65 47.26
C ALA A 48 -9.78 -34.45 46.85
N ALA A 49 -10.64 -35.48 46.92
CA ALA A 49 -11.90 -35.57 46.16
C ALA A 49 -13.21 -35.50 46.98
N ASN A 50 -14.30 -35.03 46.34
CA ASN A 50 -15.74 -35.44 46.34
C ASN A 50 -16.44 -36.04 47.61
N PRO A 51 -17.80 -36.02 47.74
CA PRO A 51 -18.86 -35.31 46.96
C PRO A 51 -20.08 -34.74 47.78
N LEU A 52 -21.08 -34.18 47.06
CA LEU A 52 -22.54 -34.07 47.35
C LEU A 52 -23.08 -33.15 48.49
N GLY A 53 -24.08 -32.31 48.16
CA GLY A 53 -25.05 -31.78 49.14
C GLY A 53 -25.74 -30.41 48.88
N LEU A 54 -26.88 -30.42 48.17
CA LEU A 54 -28.10 -29.56 48.31
C LEU A 54 -28.06 -27.98 48.38
N LEU A 55 -29.06 -27.39 47.71
CA LEU A 55 -29.51 -25.97 47.69
C LEU A 55 -30.67 -25.76 48.71
N PRO A 56 -31.08 -24.53 49.17
CA PRO A 56 -31.57 -23.45 48.28
C PRO A 56 -31.54 -21.94 48.70
N SER A 57 -31.93 -21.10 47.72
CA SER A 57 -32.75 -19.84 47.77
C SER A 57 -32.24 -18.45 48.27
N GLY A 58 -31.88 -17.58 47.30
CA GLY A 58 -32.38 -16.19 47.13
C GLY A 58 -31.59 -14.98 47.70
N PRO A 59 -31.76 -13.73 47.21
CA PRO A 59 -32.17 -13.25 45.86
C PRO A 59 -31.15 -12.27 45.18
N LEU A 60 -31.50 -11.79 43.97
CA LEU A 60 -30.71 -10.97 43.02
C LEU A 60 -29.87 -9.78 43.57
N VAL A 61 -28.66 -9.59 43.00
CA VAL A 61 -28.23 -8.35 42.27
C VAL A 61 -27.21 -8.73 41.17
N SER A 62 -27.32 -8.12 39.98
CA SER A 62 -26.42 -8.37 38.83
C SER A 62 -25.11 -7.56 38.88
N VAL A 63 -23.95 -8.20 38.72
CA VAL A 63 -22.68 -7.53 38.38
C VAL A 63 -22.03 -8.19 37.17
N GLN A 64 -21.97 -7.44 36.08
CA GLN A 64 -21.53 -7.89 34.76
C GLN A 64 -19.99 -7.92 34.67
N LYS A 65 -19.36 -9.02 35.11
CA LYS A 65 -17.91 -9.23 34.91
C LYS A 65 -17.61 -9.44 33.41
N LYS A 66 -16.89 -8.49 32.81
CA LYS A 66 -16.25 -8.65 31.49
C LYS A 66 -15.28 -9.84 31.52
N LEU A 67 -15.65 -10.97 30.93
CA LEU A 67 -14.67 -11.95 30.49
C LEU A 67 -13.97 -11.41 29.24
N SER A 68 -12.68 -11.09 29.36
CA SER A 68 -11.81 -10.93 28.21
C SER A 68 -11.56 -12.31 27.60
N LEU A 69 -12.24 -12.60 26.48
CA LEU A 69 -11.96 -13.77 25.65
C LEU A 69 -10.52 -13.69 25.12
N ARG A 70 -9.59 -14.39 25.80
CA ARG A 70 -8.26 -14.67 25.28
C ARG A 70 -8.40 -15.80 24.27
N ILE A 71 -8.54 -15.45 22.99
CA ILE A 71 -8.35 -16.40 21.90
C ILE A 71 -6.84 -16.47 21.65
N LEU A 72 -6.20 -17.53 22.16
CA LEU A 72 -4.86 -17.91 21.73
C LEU A 72 -5.02 -18.48 20.32
N GLN A 73 -4.50 -17.81 19.29
CA GLN A 73 -4.41 -18.38 17.95
C GLN A 73 -3.03 -19.04 17.81
N ASP A 74 -3.00 -20.37 17.76
CA ASP A 74 -1.77 -21.12 17.54
C ASP A 74 -1.28 -20.93 16.10
N PHE A 75 -0.07 -20.36 15.97
CA PHE A 75 0.69 -20.33 14.72
C PHE A 75 1.66 -21.51 14.67
N SER A 76 1.13 -22.73 14.54
CA SER A 76 1.94 -23.93 14.30
C SER A 76 1.44 -24.66 13.06
N GLY A 77 2.15 -24.49 11.95
CA GLY A 77 1.90 -25.22 10.71
C GLY A 77 2.72 -26.50 10.68
N SER A 78 2.04 -27.65 10.65
CA SER A 78 2.64 -28.97 10.42
C SER A 78 1.91 -29.70 9.29
N ASN A 79 2.68 -30.31 8.38
CA ASN A 79 2.17 -31.04 7.22
C ASN A 79 1.45 -32.34 7.63
N GLY A 80 0.41 -32.75 6.89
CA GLY A 80 -0.28 -34.01 7.13
C GLY A 80 -1.36 -34.40 6.12
N SER A 81 -0.94 -34.92 4.96
CA SER A 81 -1.57 -35.98 4.14
C SER A 81 -3.00 -35.86 3.59
N LEU A 82 -3.17 -36.41 2.38
CA LEU A 82 -4.47 -36.70 1.76
C LEU A 82 -5.27 -37.73 2.58
N GLU A 83 -6.60 -37.56 2.71
CA GLU A 83 -7.54 -38.40 1.95
C GLU A 83 -9.03 -37.99 2.04
N LYS A 84 -9.77 -38.44 1.02
CA LYS A 84 -11.23 -38.68 0.92
C LYS A 84 -12.19 -37.52 0.61
N ALA A 85 -12.88 -37.75 -0.52
CA ALA A 85 -13.97 -36.96 -1.08
C ALA A 85 -15.32 -37.29 -0.44
N SER A 86 -16.27 -36.35 -0.55
CA SER A 86 -17.71 -36.64 -0.53
C SER A 86 -18.43 -35.72 -1.52
N LEU A 87 -19.40 -36.30 -2.24
CA LEU A 87 -20.10 -35.67 -3.38
C LEU A 87 -21.23 -34.72 -2.92
N PRO A 88 -21.63 -33.75 -3.76
CA PRO A 88 -22.67 -32.79 -3.39
C PRO A 88 -24.09 -33.38 -3.50
N VAL A 89 -24.96 -33.03 -2.56
CA VAL A 89 -26.39 -33.35 -2.62
C VAL A 89 -27.13 -32.31 -3.47
N SER A 90 -27.90 -32.79 -4.44
CA SER A 90 -28.76 -31.99 -5.31
C SER A 90 -30.02 -31.49 -4.60
N GLY A 91 -30.37 -30.21 -4.79
CA GLY A 91 -31.67 -29.64 -4.43
C GLY A 91 -32.12 -28.65 -5.51
N SER A 92 -33.32 -28.85 -6.06
CA SER A 92 -33.75 -28.19 -7.31
C SER A 92 -35.11 -27.49 -7.17
N LEU A 93 -35.19 -26.28 -7.76
CA LEU A 93 -36.40 -25.56 -8.21
C LEU A 93 -37.29 -24.90 -7.12
N PRO A 94 -38.15 -23.90 -7.46
CA PRO A 94 -38.57 -23.48 -8.81
C PRO A 94 -38.31 -22.01 -9.21
N ALA A 95 -38.63 -21.72 -10.47
CA ALA A 95 -38.39 -20.45 -11.15
C ALA A 95 -39.50 -19.40 -10.91
N GLY A 96 -39.13 -18.12 -10.91
CA GLY A 96 -40.03 -16.96 -11.04
C GLY A 96 -39.62 -16.11 -12.24
N GLY A 97 -40.57 -15.76 -13.11
CA GLY A 97 -40.29 -15.14 -14.40
C GLY A 97 -39.84 -13.68 -14.33
N GLY A 98 -38.79 -13.34 -15.08
CA GLY A 98 -38.33 -11.97 -15.32
C GLY A 98 -38.14 -11.72 -16.82
N SER A 99 -38.83 -10.72 -17.36
CA SER A 99 -38.82 -10.41 -18.80
C SER A 99 -37.41 -10.02 -19.28
N LYS A 100 -36.89 -10.74 -20.28
CA LYS A 100 -35.59 -10.44 -20.91
C LYS A 100 -35.76 -9.51 -22.11
N THR A 101 -35.68 -8.20 -21.89
CA THR A 101 -35.38 -7.24 -22.97
C THR A 101 -33.89 -7.32 -23.32
N VAL A 102 -33.54 -8.25 -24.22
CA VAL A 102 -32.18 -8.41 -24.74
C VAL A 102 -31.87 -7.26 -25.69
N LEU A 103 -31.20 -6.22 -25.19
CA LEU A 103 -30.58 -5.20 -26.04
C LEU A 103 -29.31 -5.76 -26.71
N ARG A 104 -29.56 -6.48 -27.81
CA ARG A 104 -28.69 -6.78 -28.97
C ARG A 104 -27.20 -6.42 -28.81
N ASP A 105 -26.42 -7.37 -28.29
CA ASP A 105 -24.95 -7.39 -28.22
C ASP A 105 -24.31 -7.62 -29.61
N GLY A 106 -24.60 -6.71 -30.56
CA GLY A 106 -24.48 -6.97 -32.00
C GLY A 106 -23.19 -6.55 -32.70
N ASP A 107 -22.50 -5.50 -32.23
CA ASP A 107 -21.58 -4.73 -33.11
C ASP A 107 -20.08 -4.92 -32.86
N PHE A 108 -19.67 -5.67 -31.82
CA PHE A 108 -18.23 -5.84 -31.50
C PHE A 108 -17.72 -7.29 -31.45
N LYS A 109 -18.58 -8.30 -31.43
CA LYS A 109 -18.15 -9.72 -31.39
C LYS A 109 -17.54 -10.25 -32.69
N HIS A 110 -17.84 -9.65 -33.85
CA HIS A 110 -17.41 -10.17 -35.15
C HIS A 110 -16.01 -9.71 -35.63
N ARG A 111 -15.30 -8.81 -34.93
CA ARG A 111 -14.03 -8.23 -35.44
C ARG A 111 -12.72 -8.86 -34.96
N TRP A 112 -12.75 -9.88 -34.08
CA TRP A 112 -11.53 -10.42 -33.47
C TRP A 112 -11.44 -11.96 -33.42
N ALA A 113 -12.19 -12.67 -34.28
CA ALA A 113 -12.16 -14.13 -34.34
C ALA A 113 -10.88 -14.72 -34.96
N GLY A 114 -10.12 -13.93 -35.75
CA GLY A 114 -9.02 -14.41 -36.61
C GLY A 114 -7.61 -14.46 -35.99
N VAL A 115 -7.43 -14.20 -34.69
CA VAL A 115 -6.09 -14.04 -34.06
C VAL A 115 -5.62 -15.32 -33.33
N LYS A 116 -6.32 -16.44 -33.48
CA LYS A 116 -6.19 -17.62 -32.60
C LYS A 116 -5.01 -18.58 -32.86
N SER A 117 -4.18 -18.39 -33.89
CA SER A 117 -3.14 -19.38 -34.27
C SER A 117 -1.69 -18.87 -34.29
N ALA A 118 -1.41 -17.65 -33.82
CA ALA A 118 -0.09 -17.01 -33.92
C ALA A 118 0.61 -16.69 -32.58
N TRP A 119 0.05 -17.13 -31.44
CA TRP A 119 0.48 -16.69 -30.10
C TRP A 119 1.25 -17.74 -29.28
N THR A 120 1.39 -18.96 -29.76
CA THR A 120 2.16 -20.01 -29.08
C THR A 120 3.65 -19.69 -29.10
N GLY A 121 4.18 -19.23 -27.95
CA GLY A 121 5.61 -19.00 -27.73
C GLY A 121 6.07 -17.54 -27.69
N ARG A 122 5.15 -16.56 -27.80
CA ARG A 122 5.50 -15.13 -27.66
C ARG A 122 5.17 -14.60 -26.26
N SER A 123 6.10 -13.85 -25.68
CA SER A 123 5.90 -13.09 -24.42
C SER A 123 4.64 -12.22 -24.49
N LYS A 124 3.69 -12.43 -23.57
CA LYS A 124 2.47 -11.61 -23.49
C LYS A 124 2.79 -10.22 -22.94
N MET A 125 3.74 -10.13 -22.02
CA MET A 125 4.24 -8.86 -21.48
C MET A 125 4.93 -8.00 -22.55
N ALA A 126 5.81 -8.57 -23.38
CA ALA A 126 6.43 -7.83 -24.49
C ALA A 126 5.38 -7.35 -25.50
N ALA A 127 4.43 -8.22 -25.87
CA ALA A 127 3.32 -7.85 -26.75
C ALA A 127 2.47 -6.70 -26.18
N LEU A 128 2.24 -6.67 -24.86
CA LEU A 128 1.53 -5.59 -24.18
C LEU A 128 2.22 -4.23 -24.38
N PHE A 129 3.53 -4.15 -24.13
CA PHE A 129 4.30 -2.90 -24.31
C PHE A 129 4.55 -2.54 -25.79
N GLU A 130 4.44 -3.49 -26.71
CA GLU A 130 4.38 -3.22 -28.16
C GLU A 130 3.05 -2.59 -28.60
N HIS A 131 1.96 -2.77 -27.85
CA HIS A 131 0.61 -2.34 -28.25
C HIS A 131 0.48 -0.79 -28.29
N PRO A 132 -0.27 -0.20 -29.25
CA PRO A 132 -0.38 1.27 -29.38
C PRO A 132 -0.85 2.04 -28.13
N LEU A 133 -1.66 1.42 -27.25
CA LEU A 133 -2.09 2.03 -25.97
C LEU A 133 -0.93 2.24 -24.97
N TYR A 134 0.19 1.53 -25.17
CA TYR A 134 1.46 1.65 -24.46
C TYR A 134 2.50 2.43 -25.28
N LYS A 135 2.08 3.09 -26.36
CA LYS A 135 2.91 4.01 -27.18
C LYS A 135 2.35 5.43 -27.21
N ILE A 136 1.36 5.73 -26.35
CA ILE A 136 0.86 7.08 -26.10
C ILE A 136 2.00 7.92 -25.48
N PRO A 137 2.43 9.03 -26.10
CA PRO A 137 3.45 9.91 -25.54
C PRO A 137 2.86 10.80 -24.44
N ILE A 138 3.68 11.17 -23.46
CA ILE A 138 3.37 12.26 -22.53
C ILE A 138 3.51 13.62 -23.22
N PRO A 139 2.93 14.70 -22.66
CA PRO A 139 3.20 16.06 -23.13
C PRO A 139 4.69 16.40 -23.07
N GLU A 140 5.14 17.29 -23.97
CA GLU A 140 6.52 17.74 -24.02
C GLU A 140 6.95 18.41 -22.70
N LEU A 141 8.03 17.91 -22.10
CA LEU A 141 8.48 18.32 -20.77
C LEU A 141 9.25 19.65 -20.80
N VAL A 142 8.62 20.74 -20.34
CA VAL A 142 9.34 22.00 -20.10
C VAL A 142 9.98 22.03 -18.71
N LYS A 143 10.83 23.02 -18.42
CA LYS A 143 11.63 23.09 -17.18
C LYS A 143 10.80 23.00 -15.88
N LYS A 144 9.57 23.53 -15.87
CA LYS A 144 8.63 23.46 -14.73
C LYS A 144 8.03 22.06 -14.49
N ASP A 145 8.18 21.14 -15.44
CA ASP A 145 7.58 19.80 -15.38
C ASP A 145 8.59 18.73 -14.96
N LYS A 146 9.88 19.07 -14.82
CA LYS A 146 10.90 18.19 -14.24
C LYS A 146 11.00 18.44 -12.73
N LEU A 147 11.06 17.39 -11.90
CA LEU A 147 11.14 17.56 -10.44
C LEU A 147 12.46 18.24 -10.04
N PHE A 148 13.56 17.77 -10.63
CA PHE A 148 14.87 18.42 -10.52
C PHE A 148 15.24 19.13 -11.83
N SER A 149 15.89 20.27 -11.71
CA SER A 149 16.53 20.92 -12.86
C SER A 149 18.00 20.54 -12.86
N VAL A 150 18.38 19.57 -13.68
CA VAL A 150 19.80 19.30 -13.95
C VAL A 150 20.31 20.40 -14.85
N ASN A 151 21.08 21.32 -14.28
CA ASN A 151 21.93 22.21 -15.04
C ASN A 151 23.25 21.45 -15.30
N PRO A 152 23.69 21.25 -16.56
CA PRO A 152 24.91 20.49 -16.84
C PRO A 152 26.19 21.14 -16.31
N LYS A 153 26.11 22.37 -15.77
CA LYS A 153 27.20 23.06 -15.07
C LYS A 153 27.14 22.94 -13.53
N GLU A 154 26.05 22.40 -12.98
CA GLU A 154 25.83 22.18 -11.54
C GLU A 154 25.82 20.69 -11.21
N LYS A 155 26.33 20.36 -10.02
CA LYS A 155 27.24 19.23 -9.87
C LYS A 155 26.84 18.37 -8.66
N PHE A 156 26.69 17.07 -8.87
CA PHE A 156 26.37 16.12 -7.80
C PHE A 156 27.63 15.35 -7.39
N THR A 157 28.00 15.44 -6.11
CA THR A 157 29.00 14.56 -5.48
C THR A 157 28.60 14.25 -4.04
N LEU A 158 29.14 13.14 -3.55
CA LEU A 158 28.66 12.42 -2.39
C LEU A 158 29.82 12.30 -1.38
N LYS A 159 29.73 12.97 -0.23
CA LYS A 159 30.82 13.02 0.76
C LYS A 159 30.52 12.17 1.98
N ASN A 160 31.46 11.29 2.32
CA ASN A 160 31.49 10.60 3.62
C ASN A 160 31.79 11.59 4.75
N SER A 161 31.00 11.53 5.83
CA SER A 161 31.31 12.23 7.08
C SER A 161 32.26 11.37 7.92
N GLY A 162 33.55 11.69 7.90
CA GLY A 162 34.58 11.03 8.71
C GLY A 162 34.53 11.46 10.18
N SER A 163 33.41 11.21 10.86
CA SER A 163 33.19 11.51 12.27
C SER A 163 32.29 10.45 12.91
N ASP A 164 32.81 9.74 13.90
CA ASP A 164 32.17 8.57 14.55
C ASP A 164 31.01 8.94 15.50
N GLU A 165 30.10 9.80 15.04
CA GLU A 165 28.90 10.21 15.78
C GLU A 165 27.66 10.14 14.88
N TRP A 166 27.28 8.92 14.49
CA TRP A 166 26.03 8.63 13.77
C TRP A 166 24.81 8.75 14.69
N VAL A 167 24.48 9.98 15.08
CA VAL A 167 23.29 10.30 15.87
C VAL A 167 22.12 10.68 14.95
N SER A 168 21.07 9.86 15.03
CA SER A 168 19.65 10.15 14.73
C SER A 168 19.32 11.20 13.67
N SER A 169 18.63 10.75 12.62
CA SER A 169 17.76 11.55 11.72
C SER A 169 18.39 12.73 10.96
N SER A 170 18.41 12.61 9.63
CA SER A 170 18.35 13.75 8.69
C SER A 170 19.34 14.89 8.96
N LYS A 171 20.62 14.56 9.18
CA LYS A 171 21.74 15.52 9.29
C LYS A 171 22.89 15.28 8.32
N ALA A 172 22.68 14.46 7.28
CA ALA A 172 23.51 14.49 6.09
C ALA A 172 23.27 15.83 5.36
N LYS A 173 24.04 16.86 5.75
CA LYS A 173 24.01 18.19 5.12
C LYS A 173 24.33 18.04 3.63
N MET A 174 23.32 18.10 2.78
CA MET A 174 23.50 18.01 1.32
C MET A 174 24.11 19.33 0.82
N VAL A 175 25.43 19.37 0.70
CA VAL A 175 26.21 20.57 0.32
C VAL A 175 26.91 20.33 -1.01
N LEU A 176 26.66 21.21 -1.97
CA LEU A 176 27.07 21.14 -3.38
C LEU A 176 28.60 21.35 -3.57
N PRO A 177 29.34 20.39 -4.17
CA PRO A 177 30.78 20.55 -4.50
C PRO A 177 31.06 20.77 -6.01
N THR A 178 32.30 21.19 -6.32
CA THR A 178 32.69 21.77 -7.63
C THR A 178 33.65 20.90 -8.49
N GLY A 179 33.13 20.02 -9.36
CA GLY A 179 33.85 19.37 -10.49
C GLY A 179 32.90 18.95 -11.63
N GLU A 180 33.39 18.72 -12.86
CA GLU A 180 32.56 18.26 -13.99
C GLU A 180 32.36 16.74 -13.96
N THR A 181 31.12 16.25 -13.85
CA THR A 181 30.78 14.82 -13.91
C THR A 181 29.61 14.56 -14.87
N PRO A 182 29.75 13.66 -15.88
CA PRO A 182 28.66 13.32 -16.79
C PRO A 182 27.48 12.61 -16.10
N TYR A 183 26.26 12.81 -16.60
CA TYR A 183 25.02 12.21 -16.05
C TYR A 183 25.09 10.67 -15.94
N ASP A 184 25.78 10.00 -16.87
CA ASP A 184 25.92 8.54 -16.89
C ASP A 184 26.80 8.00 -15.75
N THR A 185 27.52 8.87 -15.02
CA THR A 185 28.29 8.50 -13.82
C THR A 185 27.46 8.55 -12.53
N TYR A 186 26.20 9.01 -12.60
CA TYR A 186 25.35 9.09 -11.42
C TYR A 186 24.79 7.72 -11.01
N PRO A 187 24.71 7.43 -9.69
CA PRO A 187 24.04 6.24 -9.18
C PRO A 187 22.61 6.08 -9.72
N THR A 188 22.20 4.83 -9.92
CA THR A 188 20.92 4.45 -10.53
C THR A 188 19.71 5.07 -9.80
N TRP A 189 19.73 5.10 -8.47
CA TRP A 189 18.69 5.77 -7.65
C TRP A 189 18.60 7.29 -7.90
N LEU A 190 19.73 7.96 -8.14
CA LEU A 190 19.77 9.40 -8.40
C LEU A 190 19.29 9.72 -9.82
N ARG A 191 19.63 8.85 -10.78
CA ARG A 191 19.10 8.93 -12.16
C ARG A 191 17.57 8.74 -12.17
N PHE A 192 17.04 7.82 -11.37
CA PHE A 192 15.60 7.68 -11.11
C PHE A 192 15.00 8.96 -10.52
N HIS A 193 15.58 9.54 -9.45
CA HIS A 193 15.10 10.79 -8.86
C HIS A 193 15.04 11.94 -9.88
N ILE A 194 16.07 12.08 -10.71
CA ILE A 194 16.16 13.08 -11.78
C ILE A 194 15.09 12.87 -12.87
N GLY A 195 14.72 11.62 -13.16
CA GLY A 195 13.71 11.26 -14.17
C GLY A 195 12.27 11.65 -13.80
N ILE A 196 11.98 11.88 -12.52
CA ILE A 196 10.64 12.23 -12.03
C ILE A 196 10.17 13.54 -12.67
N ASN A 197 8.98 13.50 -13.27
CA ASN A 197 8.36 14.64 -13.95
C ASN A 197 6.87 14.78 -13.60
N ARG A 198 6.17 15.79 -14.13
CA ARG A 198 4.77 16.12 -13.81
C ARG A 198 3.78 14.97 -14.03
N TYR A 199 4.07 14.05 -14.94
CA TYR A 199 3.08 13.09 -15.45
C TYR A 199 3.32 11.65 -14.95
N GLU A 200 4.55 11.33 -14.55
CA GLU A 200 5.00 9.98 -14.24
C GLU A 200 6.20 10.00 -13.27
N LEU A 201 6.30 8.95 -12.45
CA LEU A 201 7.42 8.76 -11.54
C LEU A 201 8.65 8.15 -12.23
N TYR A 202 8.43 7.36 -13.28
CA TYR A 202 9.45 6.77 -14.14
C TYR A 202 8.89 6.57 -15.56
N SER A 203 9.77 6.51 -16.55
CA SER A 203 9.34 6.34 -17.94
C SER A 203 8.91 4.91 -18.25
N ARG A 204 8.07 4.75 -19.27
CA ARG A 204 7.57 3.43 -19.71
C ARG A 204 8.69 2.56 -20.28
N GLN A 205 9.63 3.20 -20.96
CA GLN A 205 10.82 2.58 -21.55
C GLN A 205 12.05 3.11 -20.83
N ASP A 206 12.03 3.05 -19.50
CA ASP A 206 13.14 3.50 -18.67
C ASP A 206 14.23 2.42 -18.56
N PRO A 207 15.44 2.64 -19.11
CA PRO A 207 16.55 1.70 -18.98
C PRO A 207 17.14 1.65 -17.55
N ILE A 208 16.78 2.60 -16.68
CA ILE A 208 17.29 2.69 -15.30
C ILE A 208 16.52 1.71 -14.39
N THR A 209 15.21 1.57 -14.57
CA THR A 209 14.33 0.75 -13.71
C THR A 209 14.79 -0.70 -13.55
N PRO A 210 15.16 -1.47 -14.60
CA PRO A 210 15.64 -2.85 -14.42
C PRO A 210 16.90 -2.93 -13.55
N THR A 211 17.88 -2.05 -13.78
CA THR A 211 19.11 -1.97 -12.96
C THR A 211 18.80 -1.58 -11.51
N LEU A 212 17.85 -0.68 -11.28
CA LEU A 212 17.47 -0.26 -9.93
C LEU A 212 16.81 -1.41 -9.14
N LEU A 213 15.99 -2.24 -9.80
CA LEU A 213 15.39 -3.42 -9.17
C LEU A 213 16.47 -4.44 -8.76
N GLU A 214 17.43 -4.70 -9.64
CA GLU A 214 18.55 -5.61 -9.34
C GLU A 214 19.46 -5.06 -8.22
N GLU A 215 19.73 -3.76 -8.20
CA GLU A 215 20.44 -3.09 -7.09
C GLU A 215 19.68 -3.26 -5.76
N LEU A 216 18.37 -3.04 -5.73
CA LEU A 216 17.55 -3.23 -4.52
C LEU A 216 17.59 -4.69 -4.03
N ALA A 217 17.53 -5.66 -4.94
CA ALA A 217 17.59 -7.09 -4.63
C ALA A 217 18.98 -7.54 -4.11
N THR A 218 20.07 -7.05 -4.69
CA THR A 218 21.41 -7.65 -4.49
C THR A 218 22.45 -6.77 -3.79
N GLN A 219 22.33 -5.43 -3.82
CA GLN A 219 23.40 -4.55 -3.36
C GLN A 219 23.64 -4.68 -1.86
N LYS A 220 24.90 -4.76 -1.43
CA LYS A 220 25.26 -4.89 0.00
C LYS A 220 24.60 -3.80 0.85
N ILE A 221 23.92 -4.18 1.94
CA ILE A 221 23.39 -3.22 2.93
C ILE A 221 24.54 -2.80 3.86
N ILE A 222 24.68 -1.51 4.14
CA ILE A 222 25.70 -0.94 5.04
C ILE A 222 25.13 -0.20 6.25
N GLY A 223 23.84 0.12 6.23
CA GLY A 223 23.11 0.64 7.38
C GLY A 223 21.68 0.15 7.36
N SER A 224 21.12 -0.11 8.55
CA SER A 224 19.72 -0.46 8.74
C SER A 224 19.21 0.24 10.00
N VAL A 225 18.15 1.03 9.91
CA VAL A 225 17.54 1.73 11.06
C VAL A 225 16.03 1.63 10.98
N GLN A 226 15.32 1.70 12.10
CA GLN A 226 13.87 1.68 12.04
C GLN A 226 13.31 3.03 11.60
N LYS A 227 12.32 3.02 10.70
CA LYS A 227 11.60 4.24 10.36
C LYS A 227 10.78 4.72 11.59
N PRO A 228 10.97 5.97 12.07
CA PRO A 228 10.20 6.48 13.20
C PRO A 228 8.73 6.73 12.83
N GLY A 229 7.86 6.63 13.84
CA GLY A 229 6.44 6.97 13.76
C GLY A 229 5.59 6.09 12.83
N GLY A 230 6.04 4.88 12.51
CA GLY A 230 5.29 3.92 11.69
C GLY A 230 4.18 3.21 12.48
N THR A 231 3.06 2.91 11.82
CA THR A 231 2.00 2.06 12.39
C THR A 231 2.48 0.63 12.57
N GLN A 232 3.08 0.04 11.53
CA GLN A 232 3.74 -1.27 11.57
C GLN A 232 5.25 -1.13 11.32
N LEU A 233 5.99 -2.21 11.55
CA LEU A 233 7.45 -2.27 11.40
C LEU A 233 7.88 -1.99 9.95
N LYS A 234 8.73 -0.97 9.78
CA LYS A 234 9.39 -0.60 8.51
C LYS A 234 10.83 -0.20 8.82
N LEU A 235 11.79 -0.70 8.04
CA LEU A 235 13.20 -0.32 8.17
C LEU A 235 13.62 0.59 7.00
N ILE A 236 14.59 1.46 7.23
CA ILE A 236 15.32 2.17 6.18
C ILE A 236 16.67 1.47 6.05
N MET A 237 16.95 0.98 4.84
CA MET A 237 18.17 0.30 4.46
C MET A 237 19.02 1.25 3.62
N THR A 238 20.29 1.41 3.97
CA THR A 238 21.24 2.28 3.26
C THR A 238 22.29 1.43 2.54
N PHE A 239 22.54 1.74 1.26
CA PHE A 239 23.51 1.09 0.39
C PHE A 239 24.80 1.93 0.24
N PRO A 240 25.91 1.37 -0.28
CA PRO A 240 27.17 2.09 -0.50
C PRO A 240 27.16 3.28 -1.46
N ASN A 241 26.05 3.62 -2.14
CA ASN A 241 26.04 4.49 -3.33
C ASN A 241 25.26 5.84 -3.30
N PHE A 242 24.75 6.46 -2.24
CA PHE A 242 24.43 6.08 -0.87
C PHE A 242 22.89 5.88 -0.80
N GLY A 243 22.33 5.12 -1.75
CA GLY A 243 20.90 5.00 -1.95
C GLY A 243 20.20 4.39 -0.74
N GLU A 244 18.91 4.67 -0.61
CA GLU A 244 18.09 4.16 0.49
C GLU A 244 16.86 3.41 -0.03
N ALA A 245 16.48 2.35 0.68
CA ALA A 245 15.24 1.61 0.47
C ALA A 245 14.42 1.48 1.74
N LEU A 246 13.09 1.52 1.59
CA LEU A 246 12.12 1.23 2.64
C LEU A 246 11.88 -0.29 2.61
N PHE A 247 12.39 -0.98 3.61
CA PHE A 247 12.19 -2.42 3.77
C PHE A 247 10.94 -2.70 4.58
N LYS A 248 10.03 -3.51 4.00
CA LYS A 248 8.91 -4.13 4.72
C LYS A 248 9.14 -5.64 4.80
N PRO A 249 9.34 -6.21 6.00
CA PRO A 249 9.57 -7.65 6.16
C PRO A 249 8.29 -8.47 5.97
N MET A 250 8.47 -9.76 5.68
CA MET A 250 7.40 -10.75 5.65
C MET A 250 6.69 -10.87 7.01
N LYS A 251 5.36 -10.69 7.02
CA LYS A 251 4.48 -10.90 8.19
C LYS A 251 3.52 -12.08 8.06
N GLN A 252 3.26 -12.56 6.84
CA GLN A 252 2.32 -13.64 6.53
C GLN A 252 2.86 -14.48 5.35
N THR A 253 2.37 -15.72 5.21
CA THR A 253 2.71 -16.59 4.08
C THR A 253 1.93 -16.22 2.81
N ARG A 254 2.37 -16.74 1.65
CA ARG A 254 1.80 -16.43 0.32
C ARG A 254 0.35 -16.90 0.14
N ASP A 255 -0.02 -17.97 0.81
CA ASP A 255 -1.35 -18.61 0.70
C ASP A 255 -2.27 -18.27 1.89
N GLN A 256 -1.80 -17.45 2.83
CA GLN A 256 -2.58 -17.06 4.01
C GLN A 256 -3.47 -15.86 3.69
N GLU A 257 -4.79 -16.04 3.78
CA GLU A 257 -5.73 -14.92 3.79
C GLU A 257 -5.80 -14.22 5.16
N THR A 258 -6.04 -12.91 5.13
CA THR A 258 -6.53 -12.14 6.27
C THR A 258 -7.94 -12.60 6.64
N SER A 259 -8.18 -12.87 7.94
CA SER A 259 -9.50 -13.27 8.44
C SER A 259 -10.59 -12.27 8.04
N ALA A 260 -11.78 -12.78 7.73
CA ALA A 260 -12.96 -11.97 7.45
C ALA A 260 -13.39 -11.06 8.63
N ASP A 261 -12.99 -11.40 9.86
CA ASP A 261 -13.28 -10.62 11.07
C ASP A 261 -12.35 -9.40 11.26
N PHE A 262 -11.27 -9.31 10.47
CA PHE A 262 -10.31 -8.22 10.59
C PHE A 262 -10.83 -6.97 9.88
N PHE A 263 -10.93 -5.87 10.63
CA PHE A 263 -11.13 -4.55 10.03
C PHE A 263 -9.89 -4.15 9.20
N TYR A 264 -10.11 -3.38 8.13
CA TYR A 264 -9.06 -2.88 7.23
C TYR A 264 -7.85 -2.24 7.93
N PHE A 265 -8.06 -1.54 9.05
CA PHE A 265 -6.99 -0.92 9.85
C PHE A 265 -6.18 -1.92 10.72
N SER A 266 -6.74 -3.10 10.98
CA SER A 266 -6.12 -4.23 11.70
C SER A 266 -5.47 -5.26 10.77
N ASP A 267 -5.53 -5.08 9.46
CA ASP A 267 -4.81 -5.95 8.51
C ASP A 267 -3.28 -5.82 8.66
N PHE A 268 -2.52 -6.77 8.13
CA PHE A 268 -1.05 -6.71 8.11
C PHE A 268 -0.55 -5.98 6.86
N GLU A 269 0.61 -5.32 6.97
CA GLU A 269 1.39 -4.95 5.78
C GLU A 269 2.22 -6.16 5.31
N ARG A 270 2.10 -6.49 4.02
CA ARG A 270 2.75 -7.62 3.34
C ARG A 270 3.78 -7.12 2.33
N HIS A 271 4.96 -7.74 2.31
CA HIS A 271 6.02 -7.46 1.33
C HIS A 271 5.57 -7.76 -0.10
N ASN A 272 4.94 -8.91 -0.32
CA ASN A 272 4.39 -9.33 -1.61
C ASN A 272 3.42 -8.30 -2.21
N ALA A 273 2.66 -7.59 -1.38
CA ALA A 273 1.70 -6.59 -1.84
C ALA A 273 2.37 -5.30 -2.34
N GLU A 274 3.51 -4.88 -1.78
CA GLU A 274 4.28 -3.74 -2.31
C GLU A 274 4.92 -4.08 -3.67
N ILE A 275 5.53 -5.27 -3.78
CA ILE A 275 6.15 -5.75 -5.02
C ILE A 275 5.08 -5.91 -6.11
N ALA A 276 4.00 -6.65 -5.81
CA ALA A 276 2.92 -6.87 -6.76
C ALA A 276 2.20 -5.58 -7.17
N ALA A 277 2.04 -4.62 -6.26
CA ALA A 277 1.46 -3.33 -6.61
C ALA A 277 2.33 -2.58 -7.63
N PHE A 278 3.65 -2.50 -7.44
CA PHE A 278 4.56 -1.87 -8.40
C PHE A 278 4.45 -2.49 -9.80
N HIS A 279 4.44 -3.82 -9.90
CA HIS A 279 4.29 -4.52 -11.19
C HIS A 279 2.91 -4.28 -11.82
N LEU A 280 1.83 -4.23 -11.02
CA LEU A 280 0.47 -3.95 -11.49
C LEU A 280 0.31 -2.50 -11.98
N ASP A 281 0.85 -1.53 -11.25
CA ASP A 281 0.87 -0.11 -11.62
C ASP A 281 1.69 0.16 -12.91
N ARG A 282 2.77 -0.61 -13.11
CA ARG A 282 3.54 -0.65 -14.37
C ARG A 282 2.72 -1.24 -15.53
N ILE A 283 1.98 -2.33 -15.29
CA ILE A 283 1.14 -3.00 -16.31
C ILE A 283 -0.09 -2.17 -16.69
N LEU A 284 -0.69 -1.43 -15.74
CA LEU A 284 -1.73 -0.43 -16.03
C LEU A 284 -1.16 0.84 -16.71
N ASP A 285 0.17 0.95 -16.77
CA ASP A 285 0.95 2.09 -17.25
C ASP A 285 0.57 3.40 -16.55
N PHE A 286 0.30 3.30 -15.25
CA PHE A 286 0.12 4.44 -14.35
C PHE A 286 1.48 5.06 -13.99
N ARG A 287 2.44 4.22 -13.56
CA ARG A 287 3.84 4.58 -13.25
C ARG A 287 3.96 5.61 -12.12
N ARG A 288 3.37 5.26 -10.97
CA ARG A 288 3.13 6.11 -9.79
C ARG A 288 3.60 5.50 -8.46
N ILE A 289 3.99 4.22 -8.47
CA ILE A 289 4.63 3.53 -7.34
C ILE A 289 6.16 3.56 -7.53
N PRO A 290 6.98 3.87 -6.51
CA PRO A 290 8.43 3.74 -6.60
C PRO A 290 8.85 2.31 -6.96
N PRO A 291 9.96 2.08 -7.67
CA PRO A 291 10.45 0.72 -7.92
C PRO A 291 10.60 -0.10 -6.63
N VAL A 292 10.05 -1.31 -6.63
CA VAL A 292 10.10 -2.26 -5.51
C VAL A 292 10.56 -3.62 -6.02
N SER A 293 11.54 -4.23 -5.36
CA SER A 293 11.93 -5.63 -5.58
C SER A 293 11.93 -6.41 -4.27
N GLY A 294 11.70 -7.71 -4.35
CA GLY A 294 11.86 -8.64 -3.25
C GLY A 294 13.32 -8.95 -2.94
N ARG A 295 13.62 -9.20 -1.66
CA ARG A 295 14.93 -9.61 -1.20
C ARG A 295 14.85 -10.56 -0.01
N LEU A 296 15.74 -11.55 0.01
CA LEU A 296 16.05 -12.34 1.20
C LEU A 296 17.17 -11.62 1.97
N VAL A 297 16.90 -11.22 3.22
CA VAL A 297 17.83 -10.43 4.05
C VAL A 297 18.32 -11.28 5.21
N ASN A 298 19.64 -11.30 5.42
CA ASN A 298 20.24 -11.92 6.60
C ASN A 298 20.08 -10.97 7.81
N ILE A 299 19.06 -11.18 8.63
CA ILE A 299 18.70 -10.23 9.71
C ILE A 299 19.76 -10.15 10.82
N THR A 300 20.69 -11.11 10.87
CA THR A 300 21.91 -11.02 11.67
C THR A 300 22.86 -9.96 11.08
N LYS A 301 23.43 -10.23 9.90
CA LYS A 301 24.53 -9.45 9.32
C LYS A 301 24.09 -8.14 8.66
N GLU A 302 22.88 -8.09 8.11
CA GLU A 302 22.36 -6.96 7.34
C GLU A 302 21.34 -6.12 8.12
N VAL A 303 21.03 -6.49 9.37
CA VAL A 303 20.15 -5.67 10.25
C VAL A 303 20.77 -5.52 11.64
N ARG A 304 20.87 -6.60 12.43
CA ARG A 304 21.31 -6.56 13.82
C ARG A 304 22.74 -6.02 14.00
N ASP A 305 23.67 -6.53 13.20
CA ASP A 305 25.11 -6.28 13.39
C ASP A 305 25.57 -4.92 12.83
N ILE A 306 24.74 -4.26 12.00
CA ILE A 306 25.04 -2.97 11.36
C ILE A 306 24.08 -1.84 11.77
N THR A 307 23.12 -2.07 12.66
CA THR A 307 22.19 -1.02 13.08
C THR A 307 22.81 -0.09 14.12
N THR A 308 22.73 1.21 13.87
CA THR A 308 23.03 2.27 14.86
C THR A 308 21.82 2.58 15.75
N ASP A 309 20.65 2.04 15.43
CA ASP A 309 19.41 2.24 16.17
C ASP A 309 19.36 1.33 17.41
N LYS A 310 19.72 1.91 18.56
CA LYS A 310 19.71 1.25 19.88
C LYS A 310 18.31 0.76 20.29
N LYS A 311 17.22 1.30 19.74
CA LYS A 311 15.85 0.79 20.01
C LYS A 311 15.63 -0.51 19.25
N LEU A 312 15.86 -0.50 17.94
CA LEU A 312 15.77 -1.68 17.08
C LEU A 312 16.67 -2.83 17.57
N ALA A 313 17.95 -2.52 17.85
CA ALA A 313 18.96 -3.50 18.30
C ALA A 313 18.51 -4.28 19.56
N ARG A 314 17.85 -3.62 20.51
CA ARG A 314 17.37 -4.22 21.76
C ARG A 314 16.18 -5.18 21.58
N THR A 315 15.55 -5.21 20.41
CA THR A 315 14.42 -6.11 20.13
C THR A 315 14.84 -7.46 19.56
N PHE A 316 16.13 -7.66 19.30
CA PHE A 316 16.66 -8.93 18.81
C PHE A 316 16.78 -9.97 19.93
N PHE A 317 16.33 -11.19 19.65
CA PHE A 317 16.44 -12.34 20.56
C PHE A 317 16.57 -13.66 19.78
N ILE A 318 16.91 -14.74 20.48
CA ILE A 318 16.88 -16.11 19.94
C ILE A 318 15.62 -16.80 20.45
N SER A 319 14.83 -17.33 19.53
CA SER A 319 13.61 -18.09 19.84
C SER A 319 13.93 -19.50 20.41
N PRO A 320 12.97 -20.18 21.07
CA PRO A 320 13.14 -21.58 21.49
C PRO A 320 13.48 -22.55 20.34
N ALA A 321 13.14 -22.20 19.10
CA ALA A 321 13.49 -22.94 17.90
C ALA A 321 14.91 -22.62 17.36
N SER A 322 15.73 -21.91 18.13
CA SER A 322 17.09 -21.44 17.76
C SER A 322 17.14 -20.49 16.54
N ASN A 323 16.01 -19.93 16.11
CA ASN A 323 15.96 -18.89 15.08
C ASN A 323 16.22 -17.51 15.68
N VAL A 324 16.88 -16.64 14.92
CA VAL A 324 17.04 -15.20 15.22
C VAL A 324 15.71 -14.51 14.95
N CYS A 325 15.25 -13.67 15.88
CA CYS A 325 13.98 -12.95 15.81
C CYS A 325 14.14 -11.50 16.25
N PHE A 326 13.27 -10.62 15.76
CA PHE A 326 13.14 -9.23 16.21
C PHE A 326 11.73 -8.69 16.00
N PHE A 327 11.36 -7.62 16.71
CA PHE A 327 10.02 -7.03 16.61
C PHE A 327 9.98 -5.50 16.46
N GLY A 328 11.06 -4.78 16.74
CA GLY A 328 11.10 -3.32 16.63
C GLY A 328 10.18 -2.57 17.60
N GLU A 329 9.98 -1.27 17.35
CA GLU A 329 9.19 -0.36 18.19
C GLU A 329 8.19 0.43 17.33
N CYS A 330 7.01 -0.14 17.10
CA CYS A 330 5.89 0.49 16.38
C CYS A 330 4.57 0.29 17.12
N SER A 331 3.49 0.94 16.69
CA SER A 331 2.23 0.91 17.43
C SER A 331 1.40 -0.36 17.26
N TYR A 332 1.53 -1.07 16.13
CA TYR A 332 0.77 -2.27 15.79
C TYR A 332 1.73 -3.42 15.43
N TYR A 333 1.62 -4.56 16.11
CA TYR A 333 2.36 -5.79 15.80
C TYR A 333 3.90 -5.65 15.87
N CYS A 334 4.38 -4.90 16.88
CA CYS A 334 5.78 -4.78 17.29
C CYS A 334 5.93 -5.19 18.76
N SER A 335 5.87 -6.49 19.01
CA SER A 335 5.97 -7.13 20.32
C SER A 335 6.46 -8.58 20.16
N THR A 336 6.88 -9.23 21.24
CA THR A 336 7.46 -10.59 21.18
C THR A 336 6.52 -11.62 20.55
N GLU A 337 5.21 -11.52 20.80
CA GLU A 337 4.19 -12.41 20.21
C GLU A 337 3.88 -12.12 18.73
N HIS A 338 4.39 -11.02 18.17
CA HIS A 338 4.33 -10.68 16.75
C HIS A 338 5.73 -10.57 16.12
N ALA A 339 6.75 -11.15 16.76
CA ALA A 339 8.13 -11.07 16.31
C ALA A 339 8.34 -11.77 14.96
N LEU A 340 9.25 -11.21 14.17
CA LEU A 340 9.61 -11.72 12.86
C LEU A 340 10.92 -12.50 13.00
N CYS A 341 10.88 -13.77 12.63
CA CYS A 341 11.97 -14.72 12.80
C CYS A 341 12.50 -15.19 11.45
N GLY A 342 13.82 -15.29 11.35
CA GLY A 342 14.45 -15.96 10.21
C GLY A 342 14.36 -17.48 10.30
N LYS A 343 14.91 -18.17 9.30
CA LYS A 343 15.09 -19.64 9.31
C LYS A 343 16.50 -20.05 8.85
N PRO A 344 17.53 -20.05 9.73
CA PRO A 344 17.50 -19.56 11.11
C PRO A 344 17.59 -18.02 11.21
N ASP A 345 18.19 -17.35 10.23
CA ASP A 345 18.48 -15.91 10.25
C ASP A 345 18.23 -15.19 8.91
N GLN A 346 17.62 -15.88 7.93
CA GLN A 346 17.18 -15.30 6.67
C GLN A 346 15.69 -14.96 6.72
N LEU A 347 15.32 -13.73 6.33
CA LEU A 347 13.94 -13.24 6.30
C LEU A 347 13.65 -12.52 4.97
N GLU A 348 12.54 -12.87 4.33
CA GLU A 348 12.08 -12.17 3.13
C GLU A 348 11.51 -10.79 3.44
N GLY A 349 11.62 -9.87 2.49
CA GLY A 349 10.86 -8.62 2.49
C GLY A 349 10.98 -7.86 1.18
N SER A 350 10.28 -6.73 1.09
CA SER A 350 10.26 -5.87 -0.10
C SER A 350 11.14 -4.65 0.13
N MET A 351 12.05 -4.37 -0.80
CA MET A 351 12.89 -3.18 -0.87
C MET A 351 12.25 -2.18 -1.83
N ALA A 352 11.58 -1.15 -1.30
CA ALA A 352 11.03 -0.06 -2.11
C ALA A 352 12.02 1.12 -2.17
N ALA A 353 12.42 1.57 -3.35
CA ALA A 353 13.31 2.72 -3.52
C ALA A 353 12.73 3.97 -2.82
N LEU A 354 13.55 4.66 -2.01
CA LEU A 354 13.09 5.92 -1.41
C LEU A 354 12.84 6.97 -2.51
N LEU A 355 11.71 7.65 -2.39
CA LEU A 355 11.49 8.93 -3.05
C LEU A 355 12.48 9.97 -2.52
N PRO A 356 12.78 11.04 -3.28
CA PRO A 356 13.69 12.08 -2.82
C PRO A 356 13.27 12.66 -1.47
N ASP A 357 14.28 13.13 -0.73
CA ASP A 357 14.09 13.74 0.59
C ASP A 357 13.08 14.90 0.53
N LYS A 358 12.26 15.05 1.57
CA LYS A 358 11.23 16.10 1.65
C LYS A 358 11.84 17.50 1.74
N GLU A 359 13.11 17.65 2.13
CA GLU A 359 13.85 18.92 2.05
C GLU A 359 14.13 19.34 0.59
N LEU A 360 14.37 18.37 -0.30
CA LEU A 360 14.71 18.59 -1.72
C LEU A 360 13.45 18.63 -2.61
N ALA A 361 12.50 17.73 -2.35
CA ALA A 361 11.26 17.59 -3.08
C ALA A 361 10.09 17.47 -2.10
N LYS A 362 9.58 18.61 -1.65
CA LYS A 362 8.41 18.66 -0.77
C LYS A 362 7.22 17.92 -1.37
N ARG A 363 6.54 17.16 -0.51
CA ARG A 363 5.38 16.34 -0.86
C ARG A 363 4.23 16.70 0.05
N HIS A 364 3.12 17.11 -0.55
CA HIS A 364 1.88 17.43 0.14
C HIS A 364 1.06 16.16 0.33
N SER A 365 0.61 15.89 1.56
CA SER A 365 -0.28 14.77 1.88
C SER A 365 -1.72 15.23 1.87
N TRP A 366 -2.54 14.60 1.04
CA TRP A 366 -3.96 14.90 0.89
C TRP A 366 -4.80 13.82 1.56
N ARG A 367 -5.82 14.23 2.33
CA ARG A 367 -6.83 13.30 2.85
C ARG A 367 -7.75 12.86 1.71
N SER A 368 -7.93 11.55 1.54
CA SER A 368 -8.89 11.00 0.57
C SER A 368 -10.32 11.39 0.96
N PRO A 369 -11.20 11.82 0.01
CA PRO A 369 -12.62 12.06 0.30
C PRO A 369 -13.32 10.76 0.71
N TRP A 370 -12.97 9.66 0.03
CA TRP A 370 -13.43 8.31 0.34
C TRP A 370 -12.62 7.60 1.43
N ARG A 371 -11.87 8.36 2.26
CA ARG A 371 -11.27 7.81 3.48
C ARG A 371 -12.37 7.17 4.34
N ARG A 372 -12.16 5.89 4.71
CA ARG A 372 -13.03 5.15 5.65
C ARG A 372 -13.09 5.82 7.03
N SER A 373 -13.98 5.35 7.90
CA SER A 373 -14.16 5.93 9.24
C SER A 373 -12.97 5.71 10.19
N TYR A 374 -12.24 4.59 10.06
CA TYR A 374 -11.27 4.06 11.03
C TYR A 374 -11.93 3.81 12.40
N HIS A 375 -13.16 3.32 12.38
CA HIS A 375 -13.97 3.09 13.57
C HIS A 375 -14.90 1.90 13.36
N LYS A 376 -15.02 1.01 14.37
CA LYS A 376 -15.74 -0.27 14.26
C LYS A 376 -17.24 -0.13 13.98
N SER A 377 -17.87 0.94 14.47
CA SER A 377 -19.33 1.16 14.41
C SER A 377 -19.78 2.45 13.71
N LYS A 378 -18.85 3.29 13.23
CA LYS A 378 -19.21 4.52 12.50
C LYS A 378 -18.99 4.29 11.02
N LYS A 379 -19.98 4.65 10.20
CA LYS A 379 -19.84 4.75 8.75
C LYS A 379 -19.25 6.12 8.37
N ALA A 380 -18.50 6.16 7.27
CA ALA A 380 -18.10 7.40 6.62
C ALA A 380 -19.28 7.98 5.82
N GLU A 381 -19.21 9.28 5.52
CA GLU A 381 -20.31 9.99 4.84
C GLU A 381 -20.64 9.40 3.47
N TRP A 382 -19.62 9.02 2.71
CA TRP A 382 -19.77 8.39 1.39
C TRP A 382 -20.40 6.99 1.43
N GLU A 383 -20.40 6.31 2.59
CA GLU A 383 -21.10 5.03 2.80
C GLU A 383 -22.60 5.23 3.08
N LEU A 384 -23.03 6.46 3.40
CA LEU A 384 -24.41 6.84 3.70
C LEU A 384 -25.06 7.62 2.54
N ASN A 385 -24.28 8.41 1.81
CA ASN A 385 -24.75 9.27 0.74
C ASN A 385 -24.36 8.73 -0.65
N GLN A 386 -25.32 8.20 -1.41
CA GLN A 386 -25.09 7.71 -2.77
C GLN A 386 -24.66 8.81 -3.76
N ASN A 387 -25.01 10.07 -3.49
CA ASN A 387 -24.66 11.24 -4.32
C ASN A 387 -23.44 12.01 -3.77
N TYR A 388 -22.61 11.39 -2.94
CA TYR A 388 -21.45 12.03 -2.31
C TYR A 388 -20.49 12.66 -3.33
N CYS A 389 -20.25 11.99 -4.48
CA CYS A 389 -19.36 12.54 -5.52
C CYS A 389 -19.82 13.90 -6.09
N ALA A 390 -21.12 14.22 -6.09
CA ALA A 390 -21.60 15.52 -6.56
C ALA A 390 -21.16 16.69 -5.66
N GLN A 391 -20.82 16.42 -4.40
CA GLN A 391 -20.18 17.39 -3.51
C GLN A 391 -18.66 17.42 -3.73
N VAL A 392 -18.01 16.25 -3.87
CA VAL A 392 -16.57 16.16 -4.16
C VAL A 392 -16.21 16.90 -5.45
N ARG A 393 -17.00 16.75 -6.53
CA ARG A 393 -16.87 17.47 -7.81
C ARG A 393 -16.96 19.01 -7.70
N LYS A 394 -17.34 19.56 -6.55
CA LYS A 394 -17.41 21.01 -6.25
C LYS A 394 -16.40 21.45 -5.19
N THR A 395 -15.57 20.53 -4.72
CA THR A 395 -14.64 20.75 -3.61
C THR A 395 -13.21 20.79 -4.16
N PRO A 396 -12.47 21.90 -4.02
CA PRO A 396 -11.06 21.94 -4.39
C PRO A 396 -10.25 20.86 -3.64
N PRO A 397 -9.28 20.18 -4.29
CA PRO A 397 -8.83 20.35 -5.69
C PRO A 397 -9.50 19.37 -6.69
N TYR A 398 -10.68 18.81 -6.39
CA TYR A 398 -11.36 17.81 -7.23
C TYR A 398 -12.38 18.43 -8.21
N ASP A 399 -12.57 19.74 -8.13
CA ASP A 399 -13.43 20.57 -8.99
C ASP A 399 -12.77 20.95 -10.32
N SER A 400 -11.48 20.69 -10.47
CA SER A 400 -10.64 21.16 -11.55
C SER A 400 -9.52 20.16 -11.91
N GLY A 401 -8.95 20.32 -13.12
CA GLY A 401 -7.84 19.51 -13.59
C GLY A 401 -8.16 18.01 -13.76
N SER A 402 -7.13 17.16 -13.68
CA SER A 402 -7.26 15.71 -13.75
C SER A 402 -7.54 15.03 -12.40
N ARG A 403 -7.52 15.79 -11.29
CA ARG A 403 -7.38 15.27 -9.93
C ARG A 403 -8.40 14.21 -9.53
N LEU A 404 -9.67 14.42 -9.87
CA LEU A 404 -10.72 13.43 -9.58
C LEU A 404 -10.48 12.13 -10.37
N LEU A 405 -10.08 12.24 -11.64
CA LEU A 405 -9.80 11.09 -12.50
C LEU A 405 -8.53 10.33 -12.06
N ASP A 406 -7.51 11.04 -11.57
CA ASP A 406 -6.32 10.38 -10.99
C ASP A 406 -6.67 9.61 -9.70
N LEU A 407 -7.64 10.10 -8.92
CA LEU A 407 -8.18 9.35 -7.78
C LEU A 407 -8.98 8.11 -8.24
N ILE A 408 -9.69 8.18 -9.38
CA ILE A 408 -10.35 7.00 -9.97
C ILE A 408 -9.33 5.96 -10.47
N ASP A 409 -8.23 6.38 -11.10
CA ASP A 409 -7.13 5.45 -11.48
C ASP A 409 -6.58 4.72 -10.24
N MET A 410 -6.29 5.47 -9.17
CA MET A 410 -5.84 4.93 -7.88
C MET A 410 -6.88 3.98 -7.26
N THR A 411 -8.17 4.30 -7.39
CA THR A 411 -9.30 3.47 -6.93
C THR A 411 -9.37 2.14 -7.69
N VAL A 412 -9.11 2.15 -9.00
CA VAL A 412 -9.05 0.93 -9.82
C VAL A 412 -7.87 0.06 -9.39
N LEU A 413 -6.69 0.63 -9.18
CA LEU A 413 -5.52 -0.08 -8.64
C LEU A 413 -5.85 -0.72 -7.29
N ASP A 414 -6.33 0.09 -6.34
CA ASP A 414 -6.66 -0.35 -4.98
C ASP A 414 -7.72 -1.45 -4.98
N PHE A 415 -8.73 -1.41 -5.86
CA PHE A 415 -9.72 -2.48 -5.97
C PHE A 415 -9.15 -3.78 -6.54
N LEU A 416 -8.32 -3.71 -7.59
CA LEU A 416 -7.69 -4.88 -8.19
C LEU A 416 -6.83 -5.64 -7.16
N MET A 417 -6.05 -4.94 -6.35
CA MET A 417 -5.26 -5.53 -5.25
C MET A 417 -6.09 -5.82 -3.98
N GLY A 418 -7.26 -5.20 -3.80
CA GLY A 418 -8.09 -5.33 -2.58
C GLY A 418 -7.66 -4.43 -1.40
N ASN A 419 -6.92 -3.34 -1.67
CA ASN A 419 -6.45 -2.41 -0.64
C ASN A 419 -7.57 -1.48 -0.15
N MET A 420 -7.96 -1.65 1.11
CA MET A 420 -8.99 -0.83 1.75
C MET A 420 -8.47 0.44 2.45
N ASP A 421 -7.16 0.59 2.61
CA ASP A 421 -6.55 1.51 3.59
C ASP A 421 -6.06 2.84 2.97
N ARG A 422 -6.56 3.21 1.79
CA ARG A 422 -6.21 4.47 1.08
C ARG A 422 -6.79 5.71 1.77
N HIS A 423 -6.32 6.01 2.98
CA HIS A 423 -6.75 7.18 3.76
C HIS A 423 -6.20 8.51 3.25
N HIS A 424 -5.02 8.46 2.63
CA HIS A 424 -4.26 9.62 2.16
C HIS A 424 -3.55 9.27 0.86
N TYR A 425 -3.17 10.28 0.09
CA TYR A 425 -2.29 10.18 -1.07
C TYR A 425 -1.31 11.37 -1.06
N GLU A 426 -0.12 11.23 -1.66
CA GLU A 426 0.86 12.33 -1.75
C GLU A 426 0.92 12.91 -3.19
N THR A 427 1.28 14.19 -3.31
CA THR A 427 1.69 14.82 -4.58
C THR A 427 2.96 15.63 -4.37
N PHE A 428 3.80 15.80 -5.40
CA PHE A 428 4.93 16.73 -5.34
C PHE A 428 4.44 18.19 -5.38
N GLU A 429 4.77 18.98 -4.35
CA GLU A 429 4.32 20.38 -4.23
C GLU A 429 4.73 21.24 -5.44
N LYS A 430 5.92 20.97 -5.99
CA LYS A 430 6.48 21.69 -7.15
C LYS A 430 5.53 21.70 -8.36
N PHE A 431 4.75 20.64 -8.54
CA PHE A 431 3.84 20.52 -9.67
C PHE A 431 2.46 21.14 -9.41
N GLY A 432 2.14 21.52 -8.16
CA GLY A 432 0.83 22.08 -7.80
C GLY A 432 -0.29 21.04 -7.88
N ASN A 433 -1.47 21.43 -8.36
CA ASN A 433 -2.63 20.54 -8.36
C ASN A 433 -2.67 19.58 -9.56
N ASP A 434 -2.20 20.01 -10.74
CA ASP A 434 -2.20 19.26 -11.99
C ASP A 434 -0.97 18.35 -12.11
N THR A 435 -1.00 17.25 -11.35
CA THR A 435 0.05 16.23 -11.27
C THR A 435 -0.56 14.89 -10.90
N PHE A 436 0.12 13.80 -11.24
CA PHE A 436 -0.25 12.46 -10.80
C PHE A 436 -0.21 12.32 -9.26
N LEU A 437 -0.95 11.33 -8.74
CA LEU A 437 -0.95 10.95 -7.33
C LEU A 437 0.10 9.87 -7.05
N LEU A 438 0.87 10.01 -5.99
CA LEU A 438 1.82 8.99 -5.55
C LEU A 438 1.07 7.83 -4.87
N HIS A 439 1.22 6.63 -5.42
CA HIS A 439 0.58 5.40 -4.96
C HIS A 439 1.49 4.72 -3.89
N LEU A 440 1.55 5.27 -2.67
CA LEU A 440 2.46 4.79 -1.61
C LEU A 440 1.75 3.90 -0.57
N ASP A 441 2.51 3.10 0.19
CA ASP A 441 1.99 2.19 1.23
C ASP A 441 0.88 1.24 0.71
N ASN A 442 1.29 0.32 -0.18
CA ASN A 442 0.41 -0.64 -0.84
C ASN A 442 0.32 -1.99 -0.09
N GLY A 443 1.06 -2.15 1.01
CA GLY A 443 1.25 -3.40 1.74
C GLY A 443 -0.02 -4.08 2.28
N ARG A 444 -1.15 -3.38 2.40
CA ARG A 444 -2.45 -3.98 2.76
C ARG A 444 -3.23 -4.54 1.56
N GLY A 445 -2.68 -4.48 0.35
CA GLY A 445 -3.17 -5.25 -0.79
C GLY A 445 -3.00 -6.76 -0.59
N PHE A 446 -3.56 -7.52 -1.54
CA PHE A 446 -3.38 -8.97 -1.71
C PHE A 446 -3.52 -9.77 -0.40
N GLY A 447 -4.45 -9.36 0.48
CA GLY A 447 -4.74 -10.06 1.73
C GLY A 447 -5.80 -11.14 1.61
N ARG A 448 -6.63 -11.10 0.57
CA ARG A 448 -7.70 -12.08 0.32
C ARG A 448 -7.83 -12.27 -1.19
N HIS A 449 -7.82 -13.49 -1.69
CA HIS A 449 -8.06 -13.84 -3.09
C HIS A 449 -9.49 -14.35 -3.31
N SER A 450 -10.14 -14.88 -2.27
CA SER A 450 -11.51 -15.37 -2.24
C SER A 450 -12.58 -14.26 -2.24
N HIS A 451 -12.23 -13.05 -1.81
CA HIS A 451 -13.15 -11.92 -1.59
C HIS A 451 -12.84 -10.74 -2.53
N ASP A 452 -13.88 -10.04 -2.99
CA ASP A 452 -13.76 -8.82 -3.80
C ASP A 452 -14.44 -7.66 -3.08
N GLU A 453 -13.66 -6.73 -2.54
CA GLU A 453 -14.20 -5.67 -1.68
C GLU A 453 -14.81 -4.52 -2.51
N MET A 454 -16.07 -4.70 -2.88
CA MET A 454 -16.80 -3.75 -3.74
C MET A 454 -16.88 -2.32 -3.18
N SER A 455 -16.77 -2.11 -1.86
CA SER A 455 -16.77 -0.76 -1.28
C SER A 455 -15.55 0.07 -1.69
N ILE A 456 -14.46 -0.55 -2.18
CA ILE A 456 -13.33 0.21 -2.75
C ILE A 456 -13.76 0.92 -4.05
N LEU A 457 -14.65 0.34 -4.87
CA LEU A 457 -15.12 0.97 -6.11
C LEU A 457 -16.15 2.09 -5.91
N ALA A 458 -16.48 2.47 -4.67
CA ALA A 458 -17.43 3.55 -4.39
C ALA A 458 -17.11 4.89 -5.12
N PRO A 459 -15.85 5.35 -5.25
CA PRO A 459 -15.52 6.53 -6.05
C PRO A 459 -15.94 6.38 -7.52
N LEU A 460 -15.60 5.25 -8.16
CA LEU A 460 -15.97 5.00 -9.57
C LEU A 460 -17.49 4.90 -9.74
N GLN A 461 -18.17 4.19 -8.83
CA GLN A 461 -19.62 4.02 -8.85
C GLN A 461 -20.39 5.33 -8.64
N GLN A 462 -19.94 6.18 -7.72
CA GLN A 462 -20.61 7.43 -7.37
C GLN A 462 -20.26 8.56 -8.36
N CYS A 463 -19.03 8.57 -8.88
CA CYS A 463 -18.62 9.60 -9.82
C CYS A 463 -18.98 9.26 -11.27
N CYS A 464 -19.03 7.98 -11.65
CA CYS A 464 -19.25 7.54 -13.03
C CYS A 464 -18.43 8.31 -14.08
N SER A 465 -17.15 8.54 -13.81
CA SER A 465 -16.19 9.06 -14.79
C SER A 465 -14.86 8.34 -14.64
N ILE A 466 -14.21 8.02 -15.77
CA ILE A 466 -12.91 7.36 -15.85
C ILE A 466 -12.15 7.91 -17.07
N LYS A 467 -10.81 7.89 -17.02
CA LYS A 467 -10.00 8.20 -18.20
C LYS A 467 -10.23 7.18 -19.30
N LYS A 468 -10.29 7.67 -20.53
CA LYS A 468 -10.41 6.84 -21.72
C LYS A 468 -9.17 5.98 -21.94
N SER A 469 -7.96 6.49 -21.65
CA SER A 469 -6.72 5.69 -21.70
C SER A 469 -6.79 4.49 -20.74
N THR A 470 -7.12 4.73 -19.47
CA THR A 470 -7.29 3.69 -18.44
C THR A 470 -8.33 2.67 -18.86
N PHE A 471 -9.53 3.11 -19.28
CA PHE A 471 -10.59 2.19 -19.70
C PHE A 471 -10.17 1.29 -20.88
N LEU A 472 -9.51 1.84 -21.90
CA LEU A 472 -9.05 1.06 -23.05
C LEU A 472 -7.96 0.04 -22.67
N ARG A 473 -7.06 0.37 -21.72
CA ARG A 473 -6.07 -0.59 -21.19
C ARG A 473 -6.74 -1.70 -20.39
N LEU A 474 -7.71 -1.36 -19.53
CA LEU A 474 -8.50 -2.37 -18.78
C LEU A 474 -9.25 -3.31 -19.74
N GLN A 475 -9.81 -2.79 -20.83
CA GLN A 475 -10.44 -3.64 -21.86
C GLN A 475 -9.42 -4.55 -22.56
N LEU A 476 -8.23 -4.05 -22.89
CA LEU A 476 -7.15 -4.85 -23.50
C LEU A 476 -6.72 -6.00 -22.57
N LEU A 477 -6.46 -5.69 -21.31
CA LEU A 477 -6.02 -6.63 -20.27
C LEU A 477 -7.06 -7.71 -19.93
N ALA A 478 -8.32 -7.53 -20.34
CA ALA A 478 -9.38 -8.53 -20.22
C ALA A 478 -9.48 -9.47 -21.44
N THR A 479 -8.68 -9.25 -22.49
CA THR A 479 -8.61 -10.15 -23.65
C THR A 479 -7.58 -11.24 -23.44
N GLU A 480 -7.81 -12.44 -23.99
CA GLU A 480 -6.91 -13.59 -23.80
C GLU A 480 -5.43 -13.30 -24.17
N PRO A 481 -5.09 -12.63 -25.29
CA PRO A 481 -3.69 -12.40 -25.67
C PRO A 481 -2.91 -11.49 -24.71
N TYR A 482 -3.61 -10.70 -23.88
CA TYR A 482 -3.03 -9.74 -22.94
C TYR A 482 -3.56 -9.91 -21.50
N ARG A 483 -4.10 -11.09 -21.18
CA ARG A 483 -4.79 -11.39 -19.91
C ARG A 483 -3.99 -10.92 -18.70
N LEU A 484 -4.64 -10.15 -17.81
CA LEU A 484 -3.99 -9.51 -16.66
C LEU A 484 -3.22 -10.48 -15.77
N SER A 485 -3.81 -11.63 -15.42
CA SER A 485 -3.13 -12.68 -14.65
C SER A 485 -1.84 -13.17 -15.32
N ASP A 486 -1.84 -13.39 -16.63
CA ASP A 486 -0.68 -13.88 -17.37
C ASP A 486 0.44 -12.84 -17.47
N VAL A 487 0.11 -11.58 -17.80
CA VAL A 487 1.12 -10.52 -17.85
C VAL A 487 1.66 -10.17 -16.46
N MET A 488 0.86 -10.31 -15.40
CA MET A 488 1.32 -10.18 -14.02
C MET A 488 2.25 -11.34 -13.62
N ARG A 489 1.91 -12.58 -13.97
CA ARG A 489 2.75 -13.76 -13.71
C ARG A 489 4.11 -13.63 -14.39
N GLU A 490 4.12 -13.27 -15.67
CA GLU A 490 5.35 -13.04 -16.44
C GLU A 490 6.18 -11.88 -15.87
N SER A 491 5.52 -10.77 -15.53
CA SER A 491 6.17 -9.59 -14.94
C SER A 491 6.75 -9.84 -13.55
N LEU A 492 6.12 -10.68 -12.72
CA LEU A 492 6.61 -11.02 -11.37
C LEU A 492 7.64 -12.16 -11.36
N ALA A 493 7.72 -12.95 -12.43
CA ALA A 493 8.68 -14.05 -12.54
C ALA A 493 10.15 -13.57 -12.57
N SER A 494 10.40 -12.29 -12.84
CA SER A 494 11.74 -11.69 -12.79
C SER A 494 12.18 -11.21 -11.40
N ASP A 495 11.32 -11.28 -10.37
CA ASP A 495 11.69 -10.86 -9.02
C ASP A 495 12.38 -12.00 -8.24
N HIS A 496 13.36 -11.65 -7.41
CA HIS A 496 14.17 -12.63 -6.66
C HIS A 496 13.34 -13.41 -5.61
N LEU A 497 12.15 -12.94 -5.23
CA LEU A 497 11.20 -13.65 -4.35
C LEU A 497 10.08 -14.38 -5.11
N SER A 498 10.25 -14.60 -6.41
CA SER A 498 9.31 -15.36 -7.25
C SER A 498 9.08 -16.79 -6.71
N PRO A 499 7.82 -17.28 -6.63
CA PRO A 499 6.58 -16.59 -6.97
C PRO A 499 6.16 -15.56 -5.90
N VAL A 500 5.91 -14.30 -6.30
CA VAL A 500 5.52 -13.22 -5.37
C VAL A 500 4.04 -13.31 -4.97
N LEU A 501 3.17 -13.70 -5.90
CA LEU A 501 1.75 -13.96 -5.67
C LEU A 501 1.45 -15.43 -5.91
N SER A 502 0.51 -16.00 -5.15
CA SER A 502 -0.07 -17.31 -5.44
C SER A 502 -1.06 -17.24 -6.62
N GLU A 503 -1.27 -18.35 -7.32
CA GLU A 503 -2.18 -18.42 -8.47
C GLU A 503 -3.62 -17.92 -8.16
N PRO A 504 -4.24 -18.21 -7.00
CA PRO A 504 -5.55 -17.65 -6.67
C PRO A 504 -5.58 -16.11 -6.64
N HIS A 505 -4.47 -15.45 -6.27
CA HIS A 505 -4.38 -13.99 -6.35
C HIS A 505 -4.28 -13.48 -7.80
N LEU A 506 -3.62 -14.22 -8.69
CA LEU A 506 -3.56 -13.91 -10.12
C LEU A 506 -4.95 -14.08 -10.77
N GLU A 507 -5.66 -15.16 -10.49
CA GLU A 507 -7.05 -15.37 -10.94
C GLU A 507 -8.01 -14.29 -10.41
N ALA A 508 -7.82 -13.86 -9.15
CA ALA A 508 -8.61 -12.79 -8.56
C ALA A 508 -8.44 -11.45 -9.29
N LEU A 509 -7.27 -11.17 -9.89
CA LEU A 509 -7.05 -9.95 -10.69
C LEU A 509 -7.94 -9.93 -11.94
N ASP A 510 -8.04 -11.04 -12.68
CA ASP A 510 -8.91 -11.12 -13.87
C ASP A 510 -10.40 -10.97 -13.47
N ARG A 511 -10.81 -11.63 -12.39
CA ARG A 511 -12.18 -11.53 -11.84
C ARG A 511 -12.53 -10.10 -11.44
N ARG A 512 -11.61 -9.40 -10.75
CA ARG A 512 -11.78 -8.00 -10.34
C ARG A 512 -11.76 -7.06 -11.54
N LEU A 513 -10.89 -7.27 -12.51
CA LEU A 513 -10.85 -6.49 -13.75
C LEU A 513 -12.20 -6.51 -14.47
N GLN A 514 -12.83 -7.69 -14.58
CA GLN A 514 -14.16 -7.82 -15.15
C GLN A 514 -15.21 -7.00 -14.38
N ARG A 515 -15.17 -7.00 -13.03
CA ARG A 515 -16.07 -6.16 -12.20
C ARG A 515 -15.85 -4.66 -12.40
N VAL A 516 -14.61 -4.20 -12.60
CA VAL A 516 -14.33 -2.79 -12.94
C VAL A 516 -14.97 -2.44 -14.28
N LEU A 517 -14.78 -3.30 -15.30
CA LEU A 517 -15.38 -3.10 -16.62
C LEU A 517 -16.92 -3.11 -16.56
N ASP A 518 -17.53 -3.99 -15.78
CA ASP A 518 -18.98 -4.02 -15.56
C ASP A 518 -19.50 -2.76 -14.85
N MET A 519 -18.77 -2.23 -13.86
CA MET A 519 -19.11 -0.95 -13.22
C MET A 519 -19.10 0.20 -14.24
N VAL A 520 -18.09 0.26 -15.12
CA VAL A 520 -18.03 1.29 -16.19
C VAL A 520 -19.17 1.10 -17.20
N ARG A 521 -19.51 -0.14 -17.58
CA ARG A 521 -20.67 -0.42 -18.44
C ARG A 521 -21.98 0.08 -17.82
N VAL A 522 -22.20 -0.17 -16.52
CA VAL A 522 -23.37 0.32 -15.78
C VAL A 522 -23.41 1.85 -15.72
N CYS A 523 -22.27 2.52 -15.54
CA CYS A 523 -22.20 3.99 -15.63
C CYS A 523 -22.53 4.48 -17.04
N MET A 524 -21.98 3.88 -18.09
CA MET A 524 -22.24 4.27 -19.49
C MET A 524 -23.71 4.07 -19.88
N ALA A 525 -24.38 3.05 -19.34
CA ALA A 525 -25.81 2.84 -19.54
C ALA A 525 -26.69 3.90 -18.85
N LYS A 526 -26.17 4.63 -17.85
CA LYS A 526 -26.89 5.67 -17.09
C LYS A 526 -26.65 7.08 -17.62
N GLY A 527 -25.38 7.47 -17.83
CA GLY A 527 -24.97 8.82 -18.27
C GLY A 527 -24.50 8.90 -19.73
N GLY A 528 -24.51 7.78 -20.46
CA GLY A 528 -23.96 7.74 -21.81
C GLY A 528 -22.42 7.71 -21.85
N GLN A 529 -21.88 7.20 -22.96
CA GLN A 529 -20.44 6.95 -23.09
C GLN A 529 -19.57 8.22 -23.00
N LYS A 530 -20.07 9.37 -23.49
CA LYS A 530 -19.31 10.63 -23.55
C LYS A 530 -19.12 11.31 -22.19
N GLU A 531 -20.03 11.11 -21.24
CA GLU A 531 -19.94 11.68 -19.89
C GLU A 531 -19.05 10.84 -18.97
N VAL A 532 -19.02 9.52 -19.23
CA VAL A 532 -18.25 8.56 -18.44
C VAL A 532 -16.80 8.46 -18.89
N LEU A 533 -16.54 8.43 -20.20
CA LEU A 533 -15.18 8.28 -20.74
C LEU A 533 -14.57 9.65 -21.07
N VAL A 534 -13.84 10.22 -20.10
CA VAL A 534 -13.16 11.51 -20.30
C VAL A 534 -11.94 11.31 -21.21
N ASP A 535 -11.89 12.05 -22.31
CA ASP A 535 -10.87 11.88 -23.35
C ASP A 535 -9.55 12.57 -22.97
N ASP A 536 -8.60 11.76 -22.50
CA ASP A 536 -7.27 12.17 -22.06
C ASP A 536 -6.16 11.81 -23.08
N MET A 537 -6.51 11.22 -24.23
CA MET A 537 -5.55 10.74 -25.23
C MET A 537 -5.17 11.77 -26.32
N GLY A 538 -5.68 13.01 -26.23
CA GLY A 538 -5.34 14.09 -27.16
C GLY A 538 -5.64 13.80 -28.64
N LYS A 539 -4.82 14.32 -29.56
CA LYS A 539 -5.01 14.19 -31.03
C LYS A 539 -4.64 12.81 -31.61
N LEU A 540 -4.55 11.74 -30.80
CA LEU A 540 -4.31 10.36 -31.26
C LEU A 540 -5.43 9.77 -32.15
N ARG A 541 -6.51 10.53 -32.42
CA ARG A 541 -7.60 10.16 -33.34
C ARG A 541 -7.14 9.68 -34.72
N LYS A 542 -6.02 10.18 -35.27
CA LYS A 542 -5.62 9.81 -36.65
C LYS A 542 -5.03 8.40 -36.74
N GLY A 543 -3.97 8.07 -35.99
CA GLY A 543 -3.27 6.79 -36.16
C GLY A 543 -4.08 5.53 -35.82
N ILE A 544 -4.79 5.53 -34.69
CA ILE A 544 -5.48 4.32 -34.19
C ILE A 544 -6.71 3.99 -35.04
N TRP A 545 -7.46 5.00 -35.49
CA TRP A 545 -8.70 4.79 -36.25
C TRP A 545 -8.46 4.62 -37.76
N GLN A 546 -7.45 5.27 -38.36
CA GLN A 546 -7.14 5.08 -39.78
C GLN A 546 -6.69 3.63 -40.09
N HIS A 547 -5.97 2.97 -39.18
CA HIS A 547 -5.62 1.54 -39.35
C HIS A 547 -6.79 0.58 -39.14
N GLN A 548 -7.85 0.97 -38.41
CA GLN A 548 -9.07 0.16 -38.30
C GLN A 548 -10.02 0.37 -39.48
N GLU A 549 -10.17 1.60 -40.00
CA GLU A 549 -10.99 1.87 -41.18
C GLU A 549 -10.42 1.31 -42.48
N THR A 550 -9.09 1.33 -42.65
CA THR A 550 -8.44 0.72 -43.83
C THR A 550 -8.61 -0.80 -43.84
N ARG A 551 -8.41 -1.47 -42.70
CA ARG A 551 -8.66 -2.93 -42.60
C ARG A 551 -10.12 -3.32 -42.80
N SER A 552 -11.09 -2.48 -42.45
CA SER A 552 -12.51 -2.76 -42.73
C SER A 552 -12.99 -2.35 -44.13
N LYS A 553 -12.11 -1.84 -44.98
CA LYS A 553 -12.39 -1.56 -46.41
C LYS A 553 -11.62 -2.50 -47.34
N GLN A 554 -10.92 -3.48 -46.79
CA GLN A 554 -10.13 -4.51 -47.49
C GLN A 554 -10.50 -5.94 -47.05
N ALA A 555 -11.68 -6.11 -46.42
CA ALA A 555 -12.23 -7.37 -45.93
C ALA A 555 -13.71 -7.47 -46.32
#